data_AF-A0A7W0UEV8-F1
#
_entry.id   AF-A0A7W0UEV8-F1
#
_cell.length_a   1.000
_cell.length_b   1.000
_cell.length_c   1.000
_cell.angle_alpha   90.00
_cell.angle_beta   90.00
_cell.angle_gamma   90.00
#
_symmetry.space_group_name_H-M   'P 1'
#
loop_
_entity.id
_entity.type
_entity.pdbx_description
1 polymer ?
#
loop_
_entity_poly.entity_id
_entity_poly.type
_entity_poly.pdbx_seq_one_letter_code
_entity_poly.pdbx_strand_id
1 'polypeptide(L)'
;YRYFSNQRALLVAAHPEIEARSLLGPTPPPDAATRLDVVTDAMTRLFLETEPELRTMLRLSLEPAPVHQEKLLLRQGRAIVWLEDALAPLRDELSEPELRRLVLAIRCAVGIEALVWLTDVARLSRAEAVELMRWSARALFRSAVADSARTSA
;
A
#
# COMPACT_ATOMS: atom_id res chain seq x y z
N TYR A 1 -12.71 9.65 28.25
CA TYR A 1 -13.37 8.95 27.12
C TYR A 1 -14.72 9.59 26.76
N ARG A 2 -14.75 10.83 26.21
CA ARG A 2 -16.03 11.52 25.89
C ARG A 2 -16.27 11.76 24.39
N TYR A 3 -15.29 11.50 23.53
CA TYR A 3 -15.35 11.83 22.10
C TYR A 3 -15.17 10.64 21.16
N PHE A 4 -14.53 9.56 21.59
CA PHE A 4 -14.30 8.38 20.75
C PHE A 4 -14.65 7.12 21.54
N SER A 5 -15.55 6.32 20.98
CA SER A 5 -16.13 5.13 21.62
C SER A 5 -15.14 3.96 21.70
N ASN A 6 -14.10 3.97 20.87
CA ASN A 6 -12.97 3.03 20.88
C ASN A 6 -11.81 3.61 20.07
N GLN A 7 -10.63 2.95 20.13
CA GLN A 7 -9.43 3.33 19.38
C GLN A 7 -9.68 3.39 17.86
N ARG A 8 -10.70 2.63 17.38
CA ARG A 8 -11.23 2.65 16.01
C ARG A 8 -11.76 4.03 15.59
N ALA A 9 -12.61 4.67 16.40
CA ALA A 9 -13.22 5.96 16.04
C ALA A 9 -12.20 7.09 16.01
N LEU A 10 -11.16 7.02 16.85
CA LEU A 10 -10.07 7.98 16.88
C LEU A 10 -9.20 7.91 15.61
N LEU A 11 -8.83 6.70 15.18
CA LEU A 11 -7.96 6.51 14.00
C LEU A 11 -8.63 6.92 12.69
N VAL A 12 -9.91 6.56 12.49
CA VAL A 12 -10.66 6.96 11.29
C VAL A 12 -10.92 8.47 11.28
N ALA A 13 -11.24 9.07 12.44
CA ALA A 13 -11.40 10.52 12.54
C ALA A 13 -10.09 11.29 12.30
N ALA A 14 -8.94 10.71 12.68
CA ALA A 14 -7.63 11.30 12.46
C ALA A 14 -7.16 11.17 11.00
N HIS A 15 -7.54 10.11 10.29
CA HIS A 15 -7.09 9.82 8.93
C HIS A 15 -8.24 9.30 8.05
N PRO A 16 -9.14 10.18 7.57
CA PRO A 16 -10.31 9.78 6.78
C PRO A 16 -9.95 9.18 5.42
N GLU A 17 -8.77 9.52 4.87
CA GLU A 17 -8.22 8.98 3.62
C GLU A 17 -8.09 7.47 3.63
N ILE A 18 -7.98 6.90 4.83
CA ILE A 18 -7.97 5.47 5.04
C ILE A 18 -9.26 4.88 4.46
N GLU A 19 -10.42 5.53 4.50
CA GLU A 19 -11.68 5.03 3.90
C GLU A 19 -11.85 5.31 2.40
N ALA A 20 -10.93 6.06 1.77
CA ALA A 20 -11.04 6.39 0.35
C ALA A 20 -10.91 5.12 -0.53
N ARG A 21 -11.70 5.05 -1.61
CA ARG A 21 -11.59 3.99 -2.62
C ARG A 21 -10.46 4.20 -3.61
N SER A 22 -9.95 5.43 -3.71
CA SER A 22 -8.86 5.83 -4.61
C SER A 22 -8.00 6.90 -3.95
N LEU A 23 -6.71 6.91 -4.29
CA LEU A 23 -5.75 7.95 -3.93
C LEU A 23 -5.34 8.84 -5.11
N LEU A 24 -5.96 8.67 -6.29
CA LEU A 24 -5.60 9.41 -7.50
C LEU A 24 -6.23 10.80 -7.61
N GLY A 25 -7.15 11.14 -6.70
CA GLY A 25 -7.92 12.38 -6.77
C GLY A 25 -8.95 12.39 -7.92
N PRO A 26 -9.57 13.55 -8.19
CA PRO A 26 -10.70 13.67 -9.14
C PRO A 26 -10.27 13.62 -10.61
N THR A 27 -8.99 13.84 -10.91
CA THR A 27 -8.46 13.87 -12.28
C THR A 27 -7.23 12.98 -12.35
N PRO A 28 -7.41 11.64 -12.42
CA PRO A 28 -6.31 10.70 -12.45
C PRO A 28 -5.48 10.86 -13.74
N PRO A 29 -4.14 10.71 -13.68
CA PRO A 29 -3.31 10.63 -14.87
C PRO A 29 -3.76 9.48 -15.80
N PRO A 30 -3.52 9.60 -17.12
CA PRO A 30 -3.95 8.58 -18.08
C PRO A 30 -3.07 7.32 -18.04
N ASP A 31 -1.77 7.45 -17.79
CA ASP A 31 -0.82 6.34 -17.83
C ASP A 31 -0.66 5.65 -16.46
N ALA A 32 -0.52 4.33 -16.49
CA ALA A 32 -0.43 3.52 -15.27
C ALA A 32 0.85 3.80 -14.45
N ALA A 33 1.95 4.20 -15.09
CA ALA A 33 3.21 4.50 -14.41
C ALA A 33 3.07 5.74 -13.51
N THR A 34 2.53 6.84 -14.04
CA THR A 34 2.29 8.08 -13.29
C THR A 34 1.24 7.86 -12.19
N ARG A 35 0.18 7.12 -12.47
CA ARG A 35 -0.82 6.72 -11.44
C ARG A 35 -0.18 5.95 -10.29
N LEU A 36 0.71 5.01 -10.59
CA LEU A 36 1.45 4.24 -9.58
C LEU A 36 2.35 5.14 -8.72
N ASP A 37 3.08 6.09 -9.32
CA ASP A 37 3.93 7.01 -8.57
C ASP A 37 3.11 7.92 -7.64
N VAL A 38 1.93 8.39 -8.07
CA VAL A 38 0.99 9.16 -7.22
C VAL A 38 0.49 8.33 -6.05
N VAL A 39 0.00 7.11 -6.30
CA VAL A 39 -0.56 6.26 -5.26
C VAL A 39 0.52 5.80 -4.28
N THR A 40 1.71 5.42 -4.74
CA THR A 40 2.80 5.00 -3.85
C THR A 40 3.34 6.14 -3.00
N ASP A 41 3.37 7.37 -3.53
CA ASP A 41 3.71 8.57 -2.74
C ASP A 41 2.66 8.83 -1.65
N ALA A 42 1.37 8.85 -2.00
CA ALA A 42 0.28 9.03 -1.03
C ALA A 42 0.27 7.93 0.04
N MET A 43 0.41 6.66 -0.36
CA MET A 43 0.49 5.53 0.57
C MET A 43 1.65 5.65 1.55
N THR A 44 2.84 6.00 1.07
CA THR A 44 4.03 6.08 1.93
C THR A 44 3.96 7.25 2.91
N ARG A 45 3.39 8.40 2.51
CA ARG A 45 3.09 9.50 3.44
C ARG A 45 2.14 9.06 4.55
N LEU A 46 1.03 8.42 4.19
CA LEU A 46 0.08 7.88 5.15
C LEU A 46 0.74 6.88 6.10
N PHE A 47 1.64 6.03 5.60
CA PHE A 47 2.37 5.07 6.45
C PHE A 47 3.31 5.75 7.43
N LEU A 48 3.97 6.85 7.05
CA LEU A 48 4.82 7.60 7.96
C LEU A 48 4.00 8.37 9.01
N GLU A 49 2.88 8.96 8.60
CA GLU A 49 1.98 9.69 9.49
C GLU A 49 1.33 8.77 10.55
N THR A 50 1.04 7.52 10.17
CA THR A 50 0.36 6.52 11.03
C THR A 50 1.28 5.38 11.46
N GLU A 51 2.60 5.59 11.40
CA GLU A 51 3.58 4.53 11.63
C GLU A 51 3.43 3.87 13.02
N PRO A 52 3.30 4.61 14.13
CA PRO A 52 3.15 4.00 15.46
C PRO A 52 1.93 3.06 15.56
N GLU A 53 0.82 3.43 14.96
CA GLU A 53 -0.41 2.65 14.94
C GLU A 53 -0.29 1.44 14.03
N LEU A 54 0.28 1.61 12.83
CA LEU A 54 0.55 0.51 11.91
C LEU A 54 1.51 -0.52 12.53
N ARG A 55 2.54 -0.08 13.26
CA ARG A 55 3.46 -0.97 14.01
C ARG A 55 2.75 -1.71 15.14
N THR A 56 1.91 -1.02 15.91
CA THR A 56 1.10 -1.63 16.96
C THR A 56 0.21 -2.73 16.38
N MET A 57 -0.42 -2.47 15.24
CA MET A 57 -1.28 -3.43 14.57
C MET A 57 -0.53 -4.59 13.93
N LEU A 58 0.67 -4.35 13.39
CA LEU A 58 1.55 -5.41 12.93
C LEU A 58 1.91 -6.34 14.10
N ARG A 59 2.29 -5.79 15.26
CA ARG A 59 2.57 -6.58 16.47
C ARG A 59 1.38 -7.45 16.87
N LEU A 60 0.18 -6.86 16.98
CA LEU A 60 -1.04 -7.58 17.33
C LEU A 60 -1.38 -8.68 16.30
N SER A 61 -1.07 -8.47 15.02
CA SER A 61 -1.32 -9.47 13.97
C SER A 61 -0.45 -10.73 14.07
N LEU A 62 0.64 -10.68 14.86
CA LEU A 62 1.54 -11.80 15.10
C LEU A 62 1.19 -12.59 16.38
N GLU A 63 0.25 -12.09 17.20
CA GLU A 63 -0.16 -12.77 18.42
C GLU A 63 -1.03 -14.01 18.06
N PRO A 64 -0.81 -15.17 18.72
CA PRO A 64 -1.70 -16.31 18.60
C PRO A 64 -3.09 -15.92 19.15
N ALA A 65 -4.11 -16.01 18.30
CA ALA A 65 -5.39 -15.30 18.43
C ALA A 65 -6.10 -15.38 19.81
N PRO A 66 -6.76 -14.28 20.24
CA PRO A 66 -7.99 -14.34 21.00
C PRO A 66 -9.22 -14.05 20.12
N VAL A 67 -10.37 -14.58 20.57
CA VAL A 67 -11.70 -14.74 19.95
C VAL A 67 -12.36 -13.46 19.36
N HIS A 68 -11.72 -12.30 19.40
CA HIS A 68 -12.30 -11.04 18.92
C HIS A 68 -11.38 -10.40 17.87
N GLN A 69 -11.46 -10.90 16.63
CA GLN A 69 -11.05 -10.18 15.43
C GLN A 69 -11.97 -8.97 15.21
N GLU A 70 -11.94 -7.98 16.12
CA GLU A 70 -12.29 -6.63 15.71
C GLU A 70 -11.24 -6.25 14.65
N LYS A 71 -11.62 -6.44 13.38
CA LYS A 71 -10.77 -6.36 12.19
C LYS A 71 -9.73 -5.26 12.36
N LEU A 72 -8.45 -5.62 12.38
CA LEU A 72 -7.32 -4.68 12.36
C LEU A 72 -7.54 -3.67 11.21
N LEU A 73 -8.11 -2.50 11.51
CA LEU A 73 -8.69 -1.57 10.52
C LEU A 73 -7.70 -1.07 9.46
N LEU A 74 -6.47 -0.78 9.88
CA LEU A 74 -5.35 -0.41 9.01
C LEU A 74 -4.70 -1.59 8.26
N ARG A 75 -5.08 -2.84 8.56
CA ARG A 75 -4.62 -4.06 7.86
C ARG A 75 -5.76 -4.77 7.10
N GLN A 76 -6.76 -4.02 6.61
CA GLN A 76 -7.87 -4.59 5.83
C GLN A 76 -7.58 -4.75 4.32
N GLY A 77 -6.32 -4.66 3.89
CA GLY A 77 -5.97 -4.83 2.48
C GLY A 77 -6.36 -3.66 1.56
N ARG A 78 -6.78 -2.50 2.09
CA ARG A 78 -7.17 -1.33 1.26
C ARG A 78 -6.11 -0.85 0.29
N ALA A 79 -4.84 -0.94 0.67
CA ALA A 79 -3.74 -0.62 -0.23
C ALA A 79 -3.74 -1.48 -1.51
N ILE A 80 -4.31 -2.69 -1.49
CA ILE A 80 -4.51 -3.51 -2.69
C ILE A 80 -5.52 -2.83 -3.61
N VAL A 81 -6.65 -2.35 -3.07
CA VAL A 81 -7.68 -1.63 -3.85
C VAL A 81 -7.12 -0.37 -4.50
N TRP A 82 -6.30 0.40 -3.77
CA TRP A 82 -5.66 1.60 -4.35
C TRP A 82 -4.69 1.27 -5.48
N LEU A 83 -3.94 0.17 -5.35
CA LEU A 83 -3.03 -0.28 -6.39
C LEU A 83 -3.77 -0.87 -7.60
N GLU A 84 -4.87 -1.60 -7.38
CA GLU A 84 -5.76 -2.07 -8.45
C GLU A 84 -6.34 -0.89 -9.25
N ASP A 85 -6.75 0.18 -8.56
CA ASP A 85 -7.21 1.41 -9.21
C ASP A 85 -6.08 2.14 -9.95
N ALA A 86 -4.88 2.23 -9.37
CA ALA A 86 -3.71 2.82 -10.01
C ALA A 86 -3.35 2.11 -11.33
N LEU A 87 -3.38 0.77 -11.30
CA LEU A 87 -2.95 -0.09 -12.41
C LEU A 87 -4.09 -0.50 -13.33
N ALA A 88 -5.32 0.02 -13.13
CA ALA A 88 -6.46 -0.27 -13.98
C ALA A 88 -6.21 -0.10 -15.50
N PRO A 89 -5.40 0.89 -15.97
CA PRO A 89 -5.10 0.99 -17.41
C PRO A 89 -4.33 -0.20 -17.99
N LEU A 90 -3.65 -1.01 -17.17
CA LEU A 90 -2.93 -2.20 -17.64
C LEU A 90 -3.86 -3.40 -17.90
N ARG A 91 -5.17 -3.29 -17.64
CA ARG A 91 -6.12 -4.40 -17.91
C ARG A 91 -6.23 -4.74 -19.40
N ASP A 92 -5.87 -3.81 -20.27
CA ASP A 92 -5.83 -4.04 -21.72
C ASP A 92 -4.50 -4.68 -22.18
N GLU A 93 -3.48 -4.69 -21.31
CA GLU A 93 -2.11 -5.17 -21.59
C GLU A 93 -1.71 -6.44 -20.80
N LEU A 94 -2.35 -6.68 -19.66
CA LEU A 94 -2.06 -7.79 -18.74
C LEU A 94 -3.31 -8.63 -18.51
N SER A 95 -3.14 -9.95 -18.45
CA SER A 95 -4.21 -10.82 -17.95
C SER A 95 -4.49 -10.54 -16.46
N GLU A 96 -5.71 -10.83 -16.02
CA GLU A 96 -6.12 -10.64 -14.62
C GLU A 96 -5.16 -11.31 -13.60
N PRO A 97 -4.67 -12.55 -13.82
CA PRO A 97 -3.68 -13.15 -12.93
C PRO A 97 -2.33 -12.40 -12.88
N GLU A 98 -1.87 -11.86 -14.00
CA GLU A 98 -0.62 -11.08 -14.09
C GLU A 98 -0.76 -9.74 -13.37
N LEU A 99 -1.87 -9.03 -13.60
CA LEU A 99 -2.17 -7.77 -12.91
C LEU A 99 -2.27 -7.99 -11.40
N ARG A 100 -2.99 -9.02 -10.96
CA ARG A 100 -3.11 -9.36 -9.54
C ARG A 100 -1.76 -9.71 -8.92
N ARG A 101 -0.91 -10.45 -9.63
CA ARG A 101 0.46 -10.74 -9.19
C ARG A 101 1.27 -9.45 -9.01
N LEU A 102 1.18 -8.52 -9.96
CA LEU A 102 1.88 -7.24 -9.89
C LEU A 102 1.40 -6.40 -8.69
N VAL A 103 0.09 -6.28 -8.49
CA VAL A 103 -0.50 -5.56 -7.34
C VAL A 103 0.02 -6.12 -6.01
N LEU A 104 0.00 -7.45 -5.84
CA LEU A 104 0.47 -8.09 -4.61
C LEU A 104 1.98 -7.94 -4.41
N ALA A 105 2.77 -8.02 -5.49
CA ALA A 105 4.21 -7.82 -5.44
C ALA A 105 4.55 -6.38 -5.02
N ILE A 106 3.89 -5.38 -5.59
CA ILE A 106 4.07 -3.98 -5.20
C ILE A 106 3.63 -3.77 -3.76
N ARG A 107 2.47 -4.31 -3.35
CA ARG A 107 2.01 -4.18 -1.96
C ARG A 107 2.95 -4.83 -0.96
N CYS A 108 3.61 -5.92 -1.32
CA CYS A 108 4.64 -6.56 -0.49
C CYS A 108 5.86 -5.64 -0.31
N ALA A 109 6.30 -4.99 -1.39
CA ALA A 109 7.43 -4.06 -1.37
C ALA A 109 7.08 -2.68 -0.76
N VAL A 110 5.80 -2.31 -0.73
CA VAL A 110 5.31 -1.01 -0.25
C VAL A 110 4.28 -1.23 0.85
N GLY A 111 4.75 -1.25 2.09
CA GLY A 111 3.92 -1.55 3.25
C GLY A 111 4.64 -1.30 4.56
N ILE A 112 3.88 -1.36 5.67
CA ILE A 112 4.46 -1.25 7.00
C ILE A 112 5.51 -2.33 7.27
N GLU A 113 5.34 -3.54 6.72
CA GLU A 113 6.30 -4.63 6.86
C GLU A 113 7.65 -4.26 6.25
N ALA A 114 7.63 -3.75 5.01
CA ALA A 114 8.84 -3.29 4.32
C ALA A 114 9.48 -2.10 5.02
N LEU A 115 8.67 -1.10 5.43
CA LEU A 115 9.15 0.06 6.16
C LEU A 115 9.87 -0.36 7.46
N VAL A 116 9.23 -1.20 8.28
CA VAL A 116 9.80 -1.70 9.55
C VAL A 116 11.11 -2.46 9.30
N TRP A 117 11.16 -3.34 8.29
CA TRP A 117 12.39 -4.06 7.98
C TRP A 117 13.52 -3.11 7.55
N LEU A 118 13.22 -2.15 6.67
CA LEU A 118 14.18 -1.20 6.15
C LEU A 118 14.73 -0.25 7.24
N THR A 119 13.90 0.19 8.18
CA THR A 119 14.33 1.07 9.26
C THR A 119 15.02 0.30 10.38
N ASP A 120 14.46 -0.83 10.81
CA ASP A 120 14.90 -1.48 12.04
C ASP A 120 16.09 -2.42 11.80
N VAL A 121 16.09 -3.11 10.65
CA VAL A 121 17.11 -4.09 10.29
C VAL A 121 18.15 -3.48 9.36
N ALA A 122 17.72 -2.87 8.26
CA ALA A 122 18.65 -2.26 7.29
C ALA A 122 19.16 -0.87 7.73
N ARG A 123 18.64 -0.31 8.84
CA ARG A 123 19.08 0.95 9.46
C ARG A 123 18.97 2.18 8.56
N LEU A 124 18.08 2.15 7.57
CA LEU A 124 17.79 3.32 6.75
C LEU A 124 17.00 4.36 7.53
N SER A 125 17.18 5.63 7.19
CA SER A 125 16.21 6.66 7.55
C SER A 125 14.86 6.38 6.90
N ARG A 126 13.78 6.96 7.45
CA ARG A 126 12.43 6.85 6.87
C ARG A 126 12.37 7.36 5.42
N ALA A 127 13.09 8.44 5.13
CA ALA A 127 13.15 8.99 3.78
C ALA A 127 13.83 8.02 2.80
N GLU A 128 14.98 7.45 3.18
CA GLU A 128 15.67 6.44 2.37
C GLU A 128 14.83 5.17 2.19
N ALA A 129 14.13 4.73 3.24
CA ALA A 129 13.22 3.59 3.16
C ALA A 129 12.07 3.84 2.17
N VAL A 130 11.45 5.03 2.22
CA VAL A 130 10.40 5.43 1.26
C VAL A 130 10.92 5.47 -0.17
N GLU A 131 12.08 6.09 -0.40
CA GLU A 131 12.68 6.13 -1.73
C GLU A 131 12.97 4.72 -2.27
N LEU A 132 13.47 3.81 -1.44
CA LEU A 132 13.73 2.44 -1.83
C LEU A 132 12.44 1.64 -2.11
N MET A 133 11.38 1.83 -1.30
CA MET A 133 10.07 1.23 -1.56
C MET A 133 9.47 1.70 -2.89
N ARG A 134 9.52 3.01 -3.17
CA ARG A 134 9.03 3.59 -4.44
C ARG A 134 9.85 3.11 -5.63
N TRP A 135 11.18 3.06 -5.48
CA TRP A 135 12.07 2.49 -6.51
C TRP A 135 11.71 1.02 -6.79
N SER A 136 11.46 0.22 -5.75
CA SER A 136 11.08 -1.19 -5.87
C SER A 136 9.74 -1.36 -6.60
N ALA A 137 8.75 -0.53 -6.27
CA ALA A 137 7.46 -0.54 -6.96
C ALA A 137 7.61 -0.24 -8.46
N ARG A 138 8.38 0.80 -8.82
CA ARG A 138 8.67 1.12 -10.22
C ARG A 138 9.44 0.00 -10.93
N ALA A 139 10.36 -0.67 -10.26
CA ALA A 139 11.11 -1.80 -10.83
C ALA A 139 10.19 -2.98 -11.14
N LEU A 140 9.30 -3.34 -10.20
CA LEU A 140 8.30 -4.39 -10.38
C LEU A 140 7.34 -4.07 -11.53
N PHE A 141 6.86 -2.82 -11.60
CA PHE A 141 6.02 -2.34 -12.71
C PHE A 141 6.71 -2.51 -14.07
N ARG A 142 7.95 -1.99 -14.21
CA ARG A 142 8.70 -2.10 -15.47
C ARG A 142 8.93 -3.55 -15.87
N SER A 143 9.21 -4.43 -14.91
CA SER A 143 9.37 -5.87 -15.17
C SER A 143 8.09 -6.47 -15.73
N ALA A 144 6.94 -6.21 -15.11
CA ALA A 144 5.67 -6.78 -15.57
C ALA A 144 5.27 -6.31 -16.98
N VAL A 145 5.43 -5.02 -17.26
CA VAL A 145 5.16 -4.46 -18.61
C VAL A 145 6.11 -5.06 -19.66
N ALA A 146 7.39 -5.21 -19.32
CA ALA A 146 8.37 -5.81 -20.23
C ALA A 146 8.12 -7.31 -20.47
N ASP A 147 7.60 -8.04 -19.48
CA ASP A 147 7.25 -9.46 -19.61
C ASP A 147 6.05 -9.66 -20.54
N SER A 148 5.01 -8.82 -20.42
CA SER A 148 3.85 -8.84 -21.32
C SER A 148 4.22 -8.56 -22.77
N ALA A 149 5.09 -7.56 -23.00
CA ALA A 149 5.59 -7.24 -24.32
C ALA A 149 6.34 -8.41 -24.98
N ARG A 150 6.99 -9.28 -24.19
CA ARG A 150 7.68 -10.48 -24.70
C ARG A 150 6.74 -11.67 -24.92
N THR A 151 5.66 -11.78 -24.16
CA THR A 151 4.64 -12.83 -24.36
C THR A 151 3.74 -12.53 -25.56
N SER A 152 3.60 -11.25 -25.93
CA SER A 152 2.79 -10.80 -27.07
C SER A 152 3.54 -10.78 -28.42
N ALA A 153 4.85 -11.07 -28.42
CA ALA A 153 5.73 -11.10 -29.60
C ALA A 153 6.00 -12.53 -30.05
#